data_AF-A0A3B8WQG4-F1
#
_entry.id   AF-A0A3B8WQG4-F1
#
_cell.length_a   1.000
_cell.length_b   1.000
_cell.length_c   1.000
_cell.angle_alpha   90.00
_cell.angle_beta   90.00
_cell.angle_gamma   90.00
#
_symmetry.space_group_name_H-M   'P 1'
#
loop_
_entity.id
_entity.type
_entity.pdbx_description
1 polymer ?
#
loop_
_entity_poly.entity_id
_entity_poly.type
_entity_poly.pdbx_seq_one_letter_code
_entity_poly.pdbx_strand_id
1 'polypeptide(L)'
;MASVAVPLFVAGSLASATSTLAAGNAAEDAAQYEAQQLRRNAGNTRASSQRAASEEKRNERLAQSRLRAVAAASGASASDATMEDLTADIASEGEYRALSRLYEGESAAQGMEAQAEGAIYEGKAKKKASQLSAAGTLLSSGSTLLQKYGGSAASSAGTTTSFGTSARTNYNVRVGKGGM
;
A
#
# COMPACT_ATOMS: atom_id res chain seq x y z
N MET A 1 -14.20 -16.22 -20.45
CA MET A 1 -13.69 -16.37 -19.07
C MET A 1 -13.60 -17.85 -18.77
N ALA A 2 -12.39 -18.40 -18.67
CA ALA A 2 -12.14 -19.73 -18.11
C ALA A 2 -10.72 -19.70 -17.54
N SER A 3 -10.63 -19.99 -16.24
CA SER A 3 -9.42 -19.96 -15.43
C SER A 3 -8.40 -20.97 -15.94
N VAL A 4 -7.18 -20.52 -16.20
CA VAL A 4 -6.03 -21.43 -16.23
C VAL A 4 -5.56 -21.56 -14.78
N ALA A 5 -6.02 -22.63 -14.15
CA ALA A 5 -5.54 -23.08 -12.85
C ALA A 5 -4.03 -23.30 -12.95
N VAL A 6 -3.26 -22.61 -12.11
CA VAL A 6 -1.84 -22.91 -11.90
C VAL A 6 -1.78 -24.21 -11.11
N PRO A 7 -1.30 -25.33 -11.69
CA PRO A 7 -1.09 -26.54 -10.94
C PRO A 7 0.20 -26.36 -10.15
N LEU A 8 0.09 -25.94 -8.88
CA LEU A 8 1.21 -25.94 -7.94
C LEU A 8 1.50 -27.40 -7.57
N PHE A 9 2.29 -28.09 -8.41
CA PHE A 9 2.77 -29.44 -8.13
C PHE A 9 3.66 -29.41 -6.89
N VAL A 10 3.22 -30.15 -5.87
CA VAL A 10 3.96 -30.46 -4.65
C VAL A 10 5.14 -31.37 -5.01
N ALA A 11 6.26 -30.78 -5.41
CA ALA A 11 7.53 -31.48 -5.61
C ALA A 11 8.67 -30.57 -5.14
N GLY A 12 8.80 -30.41 -3.82
CA GLY A 12 9.84 -29.58 -3.21
C GLY A 12 9.58 -29.22 -1.75
N SER A 13 8.96 -30.10 -0.98
CA SER A 13 8.47 -29.82 0.39
C SER A 13 9.57 -29.57 1.45
N LEU A 14 10.85 -29.74 1.12
CA LEU A 14 11.96 -29.43 2.04
C LEU A 14 12.76 -28.18 1.64
N ALA A 15 12.86 -27.85 0.34
CA ALA A 15 13.50 -26.61 -0.12
C ALA A 15 12.59 -25.36 0.00
N SER A 16 11.28 -25.57 0.09
CA SER A 16 10.26 -24.50 0.13
C SER A 16 10.08 -23.86 1.51
N ALA A 17 10.41 -24.54 2.61
CA ALA A 17 10.23 -23.99 3.96
C ALA A 17 11.26 -22.90 4.31
N THR A 18 12.51 -23.05 3.88
CA THR A 18 13.56 -22.03 4.08
C THR A 18 13.39 -20.84 3.14
N SER A 19 12.97 -21.09 1.90
CA SER A 19 12.73 -20.05 0.90
C SER A 19 11.48 -19.22 1.19
N THR A 20 10.41 -19.79 1.78
CA THR A 20 9.22 -19.03 2.20
C THR A 20 9.49 -18.09 3.38
N LEU A 21 10.33 -18.50 4.34
CA LEU A 21 10.77 -17.63 5.44
C LEU A 21 11.70 -16.51 4.96
N ALA A 22 12.64 -16.82 4.06
CA ALA A 22 13.49 -15.80 3.44
C ALA A 22 12.68 -14.79 2.61
N ALA A 23 11.65 -15.25 1.90
CA ALA A 23 10.73 -14.38 1.16
C ALA A 23 9.94 -13.42 2.06
N GLY A 24 9.56 -13.86 3.27
CA GLY A 24 8.86 -13.02 4.25
C GLY A 24 9.74 -11.89 4.80
N ASN A 25 11.01 -12.18 5.12
CA ASN A 25 11.96 -11.15 5.56
C ASN A 25 12.28 -10.16 4.44
N ALA A 26 12.51 -10.65 3.21
CA ALA A 26 12.73 -9.77 2.06
C ALA A 26 11.53 -8.85 1.78
N ALA A 27 10.31 -9.33 1.98
CA ALA A 27 9.10 -8.51 1.84
C ALA A 27 8.99 -7.43 2.93
N GLU A 28 9.40 -7.72 4.17
CA GLU A 28 9.46 -6.73 5.24
C GLU A 28 10.53 -5.66 4.96
N ASP A 29 11.73 -6.07 4.53
CA ASP A 29 12.81 -5.14 4.21
C ASP A 29 12.46 -4.24 3.01
N ALA A 30 11.85 -4.80 1.97
CA ALA A 30 11.36 -4.03 0.82
C ALA A 30 10.30 -2.99 1.25
N ALA A 31 9.34 -3.41 2.09
CA ALA A 31 8.32 -2.51 2.63
C ALA A 31 8.92 -1.40 3.50
N GLN A 32 9.93 -1.69 4.32
CA GLN A 32 10.64 -0.68 5.11
C GLN A 32 11.38 0.32 4.22
N TYR A 33 12.02 -0.17 3.15
CA TYR A 33 12.72 0.69 2.20
C TYR A 33 11.75 1.61 1.46
N GLU A 34 10.62 1.08 0.99
CA GLU A 34 9.54 1.84 0.37
C GLU A 34 8.97 2.90 1.33
N ALA A 35 8.68 2.50 2.57
CA ALA A 35 8.21 3.42 3.60
C ALA A 35 9.23 4.52 3.90
N GLN A 36 10.53 4.20 3.92
CA GLN A 36 11.58 5.20 4.12
C GLN A 36 11.66 6.18 2.93
N GLN A 37 11.51 5.71 1.70
CA GLN A 37 11.42 6.57 0.52
C GLN A 37 10.22 7.51 0.60
N LEU A 38 9.04 6.99 0.95
CA LEU A 38 7.82 7.79 1.13
C LEU A 38 8.01 8.86 2.21
N ARG A 39 8.62 8.53 3.35
CA ARG A 39 8.95 9.52 4.41
C ARG A 39 9.93 10.59 3.94
N ARG A 40 10.94 10.22 3.13
CA ARG A 40 11.86 11.21 2.53
C ARG A 40 11.11 12.15 1.58
N ASN A 41 10.21 11.60 0.75
CA ASN A 41 9.37 12.38 -0.15
C ASN A 41 8.39 13.29 0.62
N ALA A 42 7.83 12.82 1.73
CA ALA A 42 7.00 13.62 2.63
C ALA A 42 7.79 14.81 3.21
N GLY A 43 9.01 14.56 3.70
CA GLY A 43 9.91 15.62 4.18
C GLY A 43 10.26 16.65 3.10
N ASN A 44 10.56 16.20 1.89
CA ASN A 44 10.81 17.07 0.75
C ASN A 44 9.57 17.91 0.39
N THR A 45 8.38 17.33 0.49
CA THR A 45 7.11 18.01 0.22
C THR A 45 6.83 19.10 1.25
N ARG A 46 7.01 18.82 2.55
CA ARG A 46 6.94 19.84 3.61
C ARG A 46 7.96 20.96 3.43
N ALA A 47 9.19 20.62 3.05
CA ALA A 47 10.22 21.62 2.79
C ALA A 47 9.89 22.49 1.56
N SER A 48 9.32 21.87 0.51
CA SER A 48 8.85 22.57 -0.68
C SER A 48 7.70 23.53 -0.35
N SER A 49 6.71 23.09 0.43
CA SER A 49 5.57 23.94 0.80
C SER A 49 5.98 25.10 1.70
N GLN A 50 6.93 24.90 2.60
CA GLN A 50 7.50 25.99 3.41
C GLN A 50 8.18 27.05 2.53
N ARG A 51 8.93 26.63 1.50
CA ARG A 51 9.53 27.56 0.53
C ARG A 51 8.47 28.31 -0.25
N ALA A 52 7.46 27.62 -0.79
CA ALA A 52 6.35 28.26 -1.49
C ALA A 52 5.59 29.26 -0.60
N ALA A 53 5.35 28.93 0.67
CA ALA A 53 4.71 29.83 1.63
C ALA A 53 5.58 31.08 1.88
N SER A 54 6.91 30.93 1.96
CA SER A 54 7.83 32.06 2.11
C SER A 54 7.87 32.98 0.88
N GLU A 55 7.69 32.41 -0.32
CA GLU A 55 7.57 33.16 -1.57
C GLU A 55 6.27 33.96 -1.59
N GLU A 56 5.17 33.40 -1.12
CA GLU A 56 3.89 34.12 -1.05
C GLU A 56 3.95 35.30 -0.08
N LYS A 57 4.56 35.12 1.09
CA LYS A 57 4.86 36.22 2.02
C LYS A 57 5.80 37.27 1.42
N ARG A 58 6.67 36.89 0.47
CA ARG A 58 7.50 37.84 -0.25
C ARG A 58 6.67 38.63 -1.27
N ASN A 59 5.75 37.97 -1.97
CA ASN A 59 4.82 38.62 -2.90
C ASN A 59 3.88 39.60 -2.19
N GLU A 60 3.36 39.22 -1.02
CA GLU A 60 2.58 40.09 -0.13
C GLU A 60 3.34 41.37 0.20
N ARG A 61 4.59 41.25 0.69
CA ARG A 61 5.44 42.40 1.02
C ARG A 61 5.72 43.29 -0.21
N LEU A 62 5.89 42.69 -1.38
CA LEU A 62 6.06 43.45 -2.63
C LEU A 62 4.77 44.17 -3.03
N ALA A 63 3.60 43.56 -2.86
CA ALA A 63 2.30 44.17 -3.11
C ALA A 63 2.05 45.35 -2.16
N GLN A 64 2.31 45.18 -0.86
CA GLN A 64 2.23 46.28 0.11
C GLN A 64 3.21 47.42 -0.22
N SER A 65 4.43 47.09 -0.64
CA SER A 65 5.42 48.11 -1.05
C SER A 65 4.96 48.89 -2.28
N ARG A 66 4.34 48.20 -3.25
CA ARG A 66 3.75 48.84 -4.44
C ARG A 66 2.56 49.71 -4.08
N LEU A 67 1.66 49.23 -3.22
CA LEU A 67 0.52 50.00 -2.73
C LEU A 67 1.00 51.30 -2.08
N ARG A 68 1.98 51.24 -1.18
CA ARG A 68 2.58 52.41 -0.52
C ARG A 68 3.21 53.38 -1.53
N ALA A 69 3.93 52.89 -2.53
CA ALA A 69 4.53 53.73 -3.56
C ALA A 69 3.48 54.43 -4.44
N VAL A 70 2.40 53.74 -4.80
CA VAL A 70 1.29 54.31 -5.57
C VAL A 70 0.52 55.33 -4.74
N ALA A 71 0.24 55.04 -3.46
CA ALA A 71 -0.40 55.97 -2.53
C ALA A 71 0.43 57.26 -2.36
N ALA A 72 1.76 57.13 -2.21
CA ALA A 72 2.65 58.28 -2.14
C ALA A 72 2.67 59.09 -3.45
N ALA A 73 2.59 58.43 -4.61
CA ALA A 73 2.56 59.11 -5.91
C ALA A 73 1.22 59.78 -6.22
N SER A 74 0.10 59.26 -5.71
CA SER A 74 -1.24 59.82 -5.90
C SER A 74 -1.58 60.97 -4.95
N GLY A 75 -0.70 61.27 -3.99
CA GLY A 75 -0.94 62.28 -2.95
C GLY A 75 -1.97 61.86 -1.91
N ALA A 76 -2.36 60.58 -1.90
CA ALA A 76 -3.23 60.02 -0.87
C ALA A 76 -2.46 59.91 0.45
N SER A 77 -3.13 60.21 1.57
CA SER A 77 -2.49 60.05 2.87
C SER A 77 -2.32 58.57 3.17
N ALA A 78 -1.15 58.17 3.66
CA ALA A 78 -0.93 56.81 4.17
C ALA A 78 -1.84 56.46 5.37
N SER A 79 -2.55 57.45 5.93
CA SER A 79 -3.47 57.32 7.05
C SER A 79 -4.95 57.41 6.65
N ASP A 80 -5.29 57.43 5.36
CA ASP A 80 -6.68 57.34 4.93
C ASP A 80 -7.20 55.92 5.16
N ALA A 81 -8.43 55.80 5.69
CA ALA A 81 -9.05 54.52 6.03
C ALA A 81 -9.01 53.52 4.86
N THR A 82 -9.19 54.01 3.63
CA THR A 82 -9.11 53.18 2.41
C THR A 82 -7.74 52.53 2.19
N MET A 83 -6.63 53.21 2.55
CA MET A 83 -5.27 52.65 2.39
C MET A 83 -4.97 51.59 3.46
N GLU A 84 -5.51 51.79 4.67
CA GLU A 84 -5.40 50.85 5.76
C GLU A 84 -6.21 49.58 5.47
N ASP A 85 -7.44 49.73 4.97
CA ASP A 85 -8.28 48.62 4.50
C ASP A 85 -7.58 47.82 3.39
N LEU A 86 -7.06 48.49 2.33
CA LEU A 86 -6.32 47.80 1.25
C LEU A 86 -5.06 47.08 1.77
N THR A 87 -4.37 47.65 2.74
CA THR A 87 -3.19 47.02 3.33
C THR A 87 -3.58 45.77 4.13
N ALA A 88 -4.65 45.87 4.92
CA ALA A 88 -5.20 44.75 5.69
C ALA A 88 -5.69 43.62 4.77
N ASP A 89 -6.37 43.96 3.66
CA ASP A 89 -6.82 42.99 2.66
C ASP A 89 -5.63 42.24 2.05
N ILE A 90 -4.60 42.97 1.57
CA ILE A 90 -3.39 42.35 1.01
C ILE A 90 -2.70 41.44 2.03
N ALA A 91 -2.59 41.88 3.29
CA ALA A 91 -1.99 41.08 4.34
C ALA A 91 -2.80 39.80 4.60
N SER A 92 -4.12 39.92 4.76
CA SER A 92 -5.02 38.80 5.00
C SER A 92 -4.97 37.77 3.86
N GLU A 93 -4.93 38.24 2.61
CA GLU A 93 -4.89 37.36 1.45
C GLU A 93 -3.51 36.71 1.28
N GLY A 94 -2.43 37.45 1.54
CA GLY A 94 -1.07 36.92 1.54
C GLY A 94 -0.87 35.83 2.61
N GLU A 95 -1.34 36.07 3.83
CA GLU A 95 -1.33 35.09 4.92
C GLU A 95 -2.17 33.87 4.59
N TYR A 96 -3.39 34.07 4.09
CA TYR A 96 -4.28 32.99 3.67
C TYR A 96 -3.59 32.09 2.64
N ARG A 97 -3.04 32.67 1.57
CA ARG A 97 -2.36 31.90 0.53
C ARG A 97 -1.12 31.19 1.07
N ALA A 98 -0.32 31.83 1.92
CA ALA A 98 0.83 31.20 2.56
C ALA A 98 0.43 29.99 3.43
N LEU A 99 -0.63 30.14 4.24
CA LEU A 99 -1.20 29.08 5.07
C LEU A 99 -1.78 27.95 4.20
N SER A 100 -2.50 28.27 3.13
CA SER A 100 -3.03 27.30 2.18
C SER A 100 -1.90 26.46 1.56
N ARG A 101 -0.79 27.09 1.15
CA ARG A 101 0.38 26.35 0.62
C ARG A 101 1.01 25.43 1.66
N LEU A 102 1.16 25.90 2.89
CA LEU A 102 1.71 25.09 3.98
C LEU A 102 0.82 23.87 4.24
N TYR A 103 -0.49 24.10 4.34
CA TYR A 103 -1.49 23.07 4.59
C TYR A 103 -1.57 22.03 3.45
N GLU A 104 -1.53 22.49 2.20
CA GLU A 104 -1.49 21.62 1.02
C GLU A 104 -0.29 20.66 1.07
N GLY A 105 0.90 21.18 1.42
CA GLY A 105 2.09 20.36 1.59
C GLY A 105 2.02 19.41 2.79
N GLU A 106 1.45 19.84 3.91
CA GLU A 106 1.30 18.99 5.10
C GLU A 106 0.31 17.85 4.85
N SER A 107 -0.83 18.13 4.21
CA SER A 107 -1.81 17.12 3.82
C SER A 107 -1.20 16.08 2.87
N ALA A 108 -0.44 16.53 1.86
CA ALA A 108 0.28 15.62 0.96
C ALA A 108 1.33 14.78 1.71
N ALA A 109 2.07 15.37 2.64
CA ALA A 109 3.05 14.67 3.46
C ALA A 109 2.39 13.62 4.38
N GLN A 110 1.27 13.96 5.02
CA GLN A 110 0.48 13.03 5.83
C GLN A 110 -0.04 11.86 4.98
N GLY A 111 -0.48 12.12 3.75
CA GLY A 111 -0.87 11.05 2.82
C GLY A 111 0.27 10.08 2.52
N MET A 112 1.49 10.60 2.28
CA MET A 112 2.68 9.77 2.06
C MET A 112 3.08 8.98 3.31
N GLU A 113 2.95 9.57 4.50
CA GLU A 113 3.23 8.90 5.78
C GLU A 113 2.21 7.78 6.07
N ALA A 114 0.93 8.02 5.79
CA ALA A 114 -0.11 6.98 5.88
C ALA A 114 0.16 5.83 4.90
N GLN A 115 0.59 6.12 3.67
CA GLN A 115 1.04 5.09 2.72
C GLN A 115 2.26 4.33 3.21
N ALA A 116 3.23 5.02 3.81
CA ALA A 116 4.42 4.39 4.39
C ALA A 116 4.07 3.43 5.53
N GLU A 117 3.14 3.83 6.40
CA GLU A 117 2.65 2.99 7.49
C GLU A 117 1.86 1.78 6.95
N GLY A 118 1.04 1.98 5.93
CA GLY A 118 0.36 0.91 5.19
C GLY A 118 1.34 -0.11 4.60
N ALA A 119 2.41 0.36 3.93
CA ALA A 119 3.43 -0.50 3.36
C ALA A 119 4.13 -1.34 4.45
N ILE A 120 4.53 -0.72 5.57
CA ILE A 120 5.13 -1.44 6.71
C ILE A 120 4.17 -2.49 7.26
N TYR A 121 2.90 -2.15 7.42
CA TYR A 121 1.89 -3.08 7.90
C TYR A 121 1.72 -4.26 6.96
N GLU A 122 1.66 -4.01 5.64
CA GLU A 122 1.59 -5.04 4.61
C GLU A 122 2.81 -5.96 4.64
N GLY A 123 4.02 -5.39 4.77
CA GLY A 123 5.26 -6.16 4.90
C GLY A 123 5.26 -7.08 6.12
N LYS A 124 4.85 -6.57 7.29
CA LYS A 124 4.71 -7.36 8.53
C LYS A 124 3.66 -8.45 8.39
N ALA A 125 2.53 -8.16 7.74
CA ALA A 125 1.49 -9.14 7.47
C ALA A 125 2.00 -10.25 6.55
N LYS A 126 2.72 -9.92 5.48
CA LYS A 126 3.37 -10.88 4.59
C LYS A 126 4.39 -11.76 5.32
N LYS A 127 5.21 -11.19 6.20
CA LYS A 127 6.14 -11.97 7.04
C LYS A 127 5.41 -12.98 7.93
N LYS A 128 4.35 -12.54 8.63
CA LYS A 128 3.53 -13.44 9.46
C LYS A 128 2.85 -14.52 8.62
N ALA A 129 2.31 -14.17 7.45
CA ALA A 129 1.71 -15.12 6.53
C ALA A 129 2.75 -16.15 6.05
N SER A 130 3.96 -15.72 5.68
CA SER A 130 5.05 -16.63 5.31
C SER A 130 5.44 -17.59 6.43
N GLN A 131 5.51 -17.10 7.68
CA GLN A 131 5.76 -17.95 8.85
C GLN A 131 4.65 -18.97 9.08
N LEU A 132 3.39 -18.55 8.97
CA LEU A 132 2.22 -19.44 9.09
C LEU A 132 2.14 -20.45 7.94
N SER A 133 2.45 -20.05 6.70
CA SER A 133 2.50 -20.95 5.55
C SER A 133 3.65 -21.94 5.68
N ALA A 134 4.81 -21.53 6.18
CA ALA A 134 5.92 -22.44 6.48
C ALA A 134 5.54 -23.45 7.58
N ALA A 135 4.91 -22.99 8.66
CA ALA A 135 4.39 -23.85 9.73
C ALA A 135 3.29 -24.80 9.25
N GLY A 136 2.34 -24.33 8.45
CA GLY A 136 1.26 -25.13 7.86
C GLY A 136 1.78 -26.14 6.83
N THR A 137 2.84 -25.80 6.09
CA THR A 137 3.53 -26.73 5.17
C THR A 137 4.27 -27.81 5.97
N LEU A 138 4.92 -27.46 7.08
CA LEU A 138 5.56 -28.43 8.00
C LEU A 138 4.52 -29.35 8.66
N LEU A 139 3.40 -28.81 9.13
CA LEU A 139 2.33 -29.60 9.75
C LEU A 139 1.65 -30.52 8.73
N SER A 140 1.34 -30.02 7.54
CA SER A 140 0.71 -30.82 6.47
C SER A 140 1.66 -31.85 5.88
N SER A 141 2.96 -31.56 5.75
CA SER A 141 3.95 -32.56 5.33
C SER A 141 4.14 -33.65 6.40
N GLY A 142 4.15 -33.28 7.69
CA GLY A 142 4.16 -34.23 8.81
C GLY A 142 2.91 -35.11 8.88
N SER A 143 1.72 -34.54 8.68
CA SER A 143 0.47 -35.31 8.66
C SER A 143 0.37 -36.23 7.45
N THR A 144 0.86 -35.82 6.27
CA THR A 144 0.87 -36.66 5.07
C THR A 144 1.89 -37.81 5.20
N LEU A 145 3.03 -37.58 5.86
CA LEU A 145 3.98 -38.63 6.21
C LEU A 145 3.42 -39.59 7.28
N LEU A 146 2.71 -39.08 8.29
CA LEU A 146 2.04 -39.91 9.28
C LEU A 146 0.86 -40.70 8.67
N GLN A 147 0.11 -40.13 7.73
CA GLN A 147 -0.92 -40.88 6.99
C GLN A 147 -0.32 -41.91 6.03
N LYS A 148 0.84 -41.62 5.42
CA LYS A 148 1.49 -42.53 4.46
C LYS A 148 2.34 -43.61 5.11
N TYR A 149 2.93 -43.37 6.29
CA TYR A 149 3.77 -44.32 7.03
C TYR A 149 3.14 -44.83 8.34
N GLY A 150 2.33 -44.02 9.03
CA GLY A 150 1.52 -44.45 10.18
C GLY A 150 0.19 -45.08 9.75
N GLY A 151 -0.33 -44.72 8.56
CA GLY A 151 -1.45 -45.42 7.92
C GLY A 151 -1.11 -46.85 7.49
N SER A 152 0.16 -47.24 7.39
CA SER A 152 0.57 -48.65 7.21
C SER A 152 0.73 -49.43 8.51
N ALA A 153 0.71 -48.75 9.67
CA ALA A 153 0.56 -49.41 10.98
C ALA A 153 -0.91 -49.48 11.45
N ALA A 154 -1.80 -48.67 10.86
CA ALA A 154 -3.22 -48.62 11.19
C ALA A 154 -4.19 -49.13 10.10
N SER A 155 -3.71 -49.60 8.93
CA SER A 155 -4.57 -50.15 7.87
C SER A 155 -4.57 -51.69 7.74
N SER A 156 -3.88 -52.42 8.63
CA SER A 156 -4.11 -53.88 8.77
C SER A 156 -5.27 -54.21 9.74
N ALA A 157 -5.90 -53.22 10.35
CA ALA A 157 -7.08 -53.40 11.21
C ALA A 157 -8.27 -52.59 10.65
N GLY A 158 -8.83 -53.09 9.55
CA GLY A 158 -10.21 -52.92 9.10
C GLY A 158 -10.81 -51.51 9.08
N THR A 159 -11.13 -51.00 7.90
CA THR A 159 -12.49 -50.56 7.55
C THR A 159 -12.56 -50.30 6.05
N THR A 160 -13.24 -51.22 5.37
CA THR A 160 -13.91 -51.01 4.09
C THR A 160 -14.65 -49.68 4.10
N THR A 161 -14.11 -48.67 3.42
CA THR A 161 -14.93 -47.57 2.90
C THR A 161 -14.73 -47.53 1.40
N SER A 162 -15.79 -47.97 0.72
CA SER A 162 -15.93 -47.98 -0.72
C SER A 162 -15.59 -46.60 -1.29
N PHE A 163 -14.70 -46.60 -2.26
CA PHE A 163 -14.60 -45.50 -3.21
C PHE A 163 -15.95 -45.44 -3.95
N GLY A 164 -16.76 -44.45 -3.57
CA GLY A 164 -17.97 -44.06 -4.27
C GLY A 164 -17.61 -43.59 -5.68
N THR A 165 -17.56 -44.55 -6.59
CA THR A 165 -17.69 -44.41 -8.03
C THR A 165 -18.84 -43.43 -8.37
N SER A 166 -18.46 -42.32 -8.99
CA SER A 166 -19.07 -41.78 -10.19
C SER A 166 -20.60 -41.95 -10.36
N ALA A 167 -21.39 -41.03 -9.81
CA ALA A 167 -22.71 -40.71 -10.36
C ALA A 167 -22.64 -39.34 -11.07
N ARG A 168 -21.91 -39.29 -12.19
CA ARG A 168 -22.05 -38.20 -13.16
C ARG A 168 -23.40 -38.36 -13.83
N THR A 169 -24.40 -37.61 -13.38
CA THR A 169 -25.53 -37.21 -14.23
C THR A 169 -24.96 -36.48 -15.43
N ASN A 170 -24.80 -37.18 -16.55
CA ASN A 170 -24.66 -36.61 -17.88
C ASN A 170 -25.28 -37.59 -18.86
N TYR A 171 -26.56 -37.37 -19.15
CA TYR A 171 -27.19 -37.85 -20.36
C TYR A 171 -26.43 -37.27 -21.55
N ASN A 172 -25.62 -38.09 -22.22
CA ASN A 172 -25.23 -37.87 -23.60
C ASN A 172 -25.29 -39.22 -24.31
N VAL A 173 -26.49 -39.55 -24.76
CA VAL A 173 -26.75 -40.62 -25.72
C VAL A 173 -26.12 -40.19 -27.04
N ARG A 174 -24.91 -40.68 -27.31
CA ARG A 174 -24.41 -40.94 -28.67
C ARG A 174 -23.48 -42.16 -28.62
N VAL A 175 -24.11 -43.33 -28.58
CA VAL A 175 -23.44 -44.60 -28.90
C VAL A 175 -23.14 -44.56 -30.39
N GLY A 176 -21.91 -44.17 -30.71
CA GLY A 176 -21.31 -44.40 -32.01
C GLY A 176 -20.27 -45.49 -31.88
N LYS A 177 -20.38 -46.50 -32.75
CA LYS A 177 -19.32 -47.42 -33.22
C LYS A 177 -19.17 -48.75 -32.50
N GLY A 178 -19.92 -49.75 -32.96
CA GLY A 178 -19.40 -51.11 -33.12
C GLY A 178 -18.73 -51.22 -34.48
N GLY A 179 -17.46 -51.61 -34.51
CA GLY A 179 -16.75 -52.03 -35.71
C GLY A 179 -16.51 -53.53 -35.67
N MET A 180 -16.46 -54.12 -36.87
CA MET A 180 -16.19 -55.53 -37.21
C MET A 180 -17.32 -56.52 -36.90
#